data_AF-A0AA39MEL6-F1
#
_entry.id   AF-A0AA39MEL6-F1
#
_cell.length_a   1.000
_cell.length_b   1.000
_cell.length_c   1.000
_cell.angle_alpha   90.00
_cell.angle_beta   90.00
_cell.angle_gamma   90.00
#
_symmetry.space_group_name_H-M   'P 1'
#
loop_
_entity.id
_entity.type
_entity.pdbx_description
1 polymer ?
#
loop_
_entity_poly.entity_id
_entity_poly.type
_entity_poly.pdbx_seq_one_letter_code
_entity_poly.pdbx_strand_id
1 'polypeptide(L)'
;MQFSANLVEHGYLVMPASSAAYLKYYANCYPTMNDVSDLAHYTLCFGHQISVAIPDDKLNVLCRTREQWVRDIEGLKDGDHLQVYKSFHLYKLMSPAQLYERYVQGIKWLADRVNIGALVARGGVNAWVMNRWGGTKPYCKWFQGPSDLALYHNIGNNNYSHVDGKYLITDKVTAAQAAMIMGVVLCKNGKRCTVMLGTYLMHRYYTPFSYEWMDGCSRLFERVAEDMEEMGVKARTENEWKEFMMEFYAAEGDPNKYCVKSQDIAYGIELLAVGYAEKWNRVAIKDLEVPEGCMQTMEE
;
A
#
# COMPACT_ATOMS: atom_id res chain seq x y z
N MET A 1 -6.10 -15.28 1.59
CA MET A 1 -6.75 -14.65 0.40
C MET A 1 -6.06 -15.23 -0.82
N GLN A 2 -6.75 -15.44 -1.95
CA GLN A 2 -6.14 -16.07 -3.12
C GLN A 2 -6.47 -15.30 -4.39
N PHE A 3 -5.55 -15.32 -5.35
CA PHE A 3 -5.80 -14.81 -6.70
C PHE A 3 -6.85 -15.66 -7.42
N SER A 4 -7.66 -15.02 -8.28
CA SER A 4 -8.55 -15.76 -9.18
C SER A 4 -7.74 -16.49 -10.27
N ALA A 5 -8.25 -17.60 -10.81
CA ALA A 5 -7.57 -18.36 -11.86
C ALA A 5 -7.22 -17.50 -13.10
N ASN A 6 -8.14 -16.64 -13.54
CA ASN A 6 -7.89 -15.71 -14.65
C ASN A 6 -6.75 -14.73 -14.33
N LEU A 7 -6.66 -14.31 -13.07
CA LEU A 7 -5.61 -13.40 -12.62
C LEU A 7 -4.26 -14.09 -12.50
N VAL A 8 -4.23 -15.36 -12.08
CA VAL A 8 -3.00 -16.17 -12.10
C VAL A 8 -2.50 -16.33 -13.54
N GLU A 9 -3.40 -16.62 -14.49
CA GLU A 9 -3.03 -16.91 -15.88
C GLU A 9 -2.59 -15.66 -16.66
N HIS A 10 -3.19 -14.49 -16.38
CA HIS A 10 -2.99 -13.27 -17.18
C HIS A 10 -2.38 -12.10 -16.42
N GLY A 11 -2.32 -12.17 -15.10
CA GLY A 11 -1.86 -11.08 -14.25
C GLY A 11 -0.36 -11.06 -14.05
N TYR A 12 0.14 -9.87 -13.77
CA TYR A 12 1.55 -9.59 -13.51
C TYR A 12 1.68 -8.90 -12.16
N LEU A 13 2.74 -9.25 -11.43
CA LEU A 13 3.17 -8.50 -10.26
C LEU A 13 4.17 -7.43 -10.69
N VAL A 14 3.86 -6.19 -10.33
CA VAL A 14 4.70 -5.02 -10.59
C VAL A 14 5.11 -4.41 -9.26
N MET A 15 6.41 -4.37 -8.99
CA MET A 15 6.94 -3.89 -7.73
C MET A 15 8.33 -3.25 -7.93
N PRO A 16 8.73 -2.29 -7.07
CA PRO A 16 10.09 -1.79 -7.04
C PRO A 16 11.11 -2.91 -6.79
N ALA A 17 12.36 -2.70 -7.21
CA ALA A 17 13.45 -3.66 -6.99
C ALA A 17 13.69 -3.94 -5.51
N SER A 18 13.52 -2.93 -4.65
CA SER A 18 13.64 -3.05 -3.20
C SER A 18 12.57 -3.99 -2.63
N SER A 19 11.29 -3.77 -2.95
CA SER A 19 10.20 -4.66 -2.54
C SER A 19 10.42 -6.08 -3.08
N ALA A 20 10.80 -6.25 -4.34
CA ALA A 20 11.16 -7.56 -4.89
C ALA A 20 12.26 -8.27 -4.10
N ALA A 21 13.30 -7.54 -3.66
CA ALA A 21 14.37 -8.09 -2.84
C ALA A 21 13.84 -8.58 -1.48
N TYR A 22 12.99 -7.78 -0.83
CA TYR A 22 12.33 -8.19 0.42
C TYR A 22 11.46 -9.44 0.22
N LEU A 23 10.62 -9.46 -0.82
CA LEU A 23 9.78 -10.64 -1.11
C LEU A 23 10.63 -11.91 -1.26
N LYS A 24 11.74 -11.84 -2.01
CA LYS A 24 12.65 -12.98 -2.16
C LYS A 24 13.25 -13.42 -0.83
N TYR A 25 13.72 -12.48 -0.02
CA TYR A 25 14.24 -12.79 1.31
C TYR A 25 13.19 -13.53 2.15
N TYR A 26 11.97 -13.01 2.22
CA TYR A 26 10.89 -13.65 2.99
C TYR A 26 10.49 -15.01 2.43
N ALA A 27 10.38 -15.15 1.11
CA ALA A 27 10.07 -16.42 0.46
C ALA A 27 11.11 -17.51 0.75
N ASN A 28 12.38 -17.15 0.93
CA ASN A 28 13.46 -18.12 1.22
C ASN A 28 13.69 -18.35 2.72
N CYS A 29 13.41 -17.35 3.56
CA CYS A 29 13.76 -17.40 4.98
C CYS A 29 12.57 -17.71 5.91
N TYR A 30 11.32 -17.58 5.44
CA TYR A 30 10.13 -17.80 6.26
C TYR A 30 9.41 -19.08 5.84
N PRO A 31 9.38 -20.12 6.71
CA PRO A 31 8.81 -21.44 6.38
C PRO A 31 7.29 -21.42 6.09
N THR A 32 6.59 -20.33 6.39
CA THR A 32 5.14 -20.23 6.28
C THR A 32 4.64 -19.72 4.92
N MET A 33 5.54 -19.37 4.00
CA MET A 33 5.17 -18.86 2.68
C MET A 33 5.00 -20.02 1.70
N ASN A 34 3.77 -20.50 1.52
CA ASN A 34 3.51 -21.69 0.71
C ASN A 34 3.24 -21.36 -0.77
N ASP A 35 2.73 -20.16 -1.04
CA ASP A 35 2.37 -19.74 -2.40
C ASP A 35 2.52 -18.23 -2.62
N VAL A 36 2.34 -17.81 -3.88
CA VAL A 36 2.42 -16.41 -4.31
C VAL A 36 1.38 -15.53 -3.59
N SER A 37 0.23 -16.08 -3.21
CA SER A 37 -0.83 -15.35 -2.52
C SER A 37 -0.45 -15.06 -1.06
N ASP A 38 0.15 -16.02 -0.36
CA ASP A 38 0.68 -15.84 0.99
C ASP A 38 1.75 -14.74 1.01
N LEU A 39 2.69 -14.83 0.06
CA LEU A 39 3.75 -13.84 -0.10
C LEU A 39 3.20 -12.44 -0.42
N ALA A 40 2.24 -12.35 -1.34
CA ALA A 40 1.59 -11.09 -1.68
C ALA A 40 0.80 -10.50 -0.50
N HIS A 41 0.10 -11.34 0.26
CA HIS A 41 -0.63 -10.91 1.45
C HIS A 41 0.32 -10.34 2.50
N TYR A 42 1.42 -11.07 2.77
CA TYR A 42 2.47 -10.61 3.67
C TYR A 42 3.03 -9.26 3.22
N THR A 43 3.40 -9.14 1.94
CA THR A 43 3.92 -7.90 1.36
C THR A 43 3.00 -6.70 1.61
N LEU A 44 1.70 -6.86 1.38
CA LEU A 44 0.71 -5.81 1.60
C LEU A 44 0.54 -5.48 3.10
N CYS A 45 0.53 -6.49 3.97
CA CYS A 45 0.39 -6.30 5.41
C CYS A 45 1.59 -5.57 6.02
N PHE A 46 2.80 -5.86 5.53
CA PHE A 46 4.04 -5.22 5.98
C PHE A 46 4.37 -3.92 5.23
N GLY A 47 3.45 -3.43 4.40
CA GLY A 47 3.55 -2.10 3.79
C GLY A 47 4.62 -1.99 2.71
N HIS A 48 5.00 -3.10 2.06
CA HIS A 48 5.84 -3.04 0.88
C HIS A 48 4.99 -2.74 -0.38
N GLN A 49 5.61 -2.10 -1.36
CA GLN A 49 4.90 -1.69 -2.57
C GLN A 49 4.76 -2.88 -3.55
N ILE A 50 3.53 -3.22 -3.90
CA ILE A 50 3.24 -4.28 -4.86
C ILE A 50 1.91 -4.02 -5.58
N SER A 51 1.92 -4.04 -6.90
CA SER A 51 0.74 -3.81 -7.74
C SER A 51 0.46 -5.02 -8.61
N VAL A 52 -0.82 -5.31 -8.84
CA VAL A 52 -1.25 -6.25 -9.87
C VAL A 52 -1.51 -5.47 -11.15
N ALA A 53 -1.00 -5.99 -12.27
CA ALA A 53 -1.18 -5.39 -13.58
C ALA A 53 -1.66 -6.41 -14.60
N ILE A 54 -2.43 -5.94 -15.58
CA ILE A 54 -2.95 -6.77 -16.69
C ILE A 54 -2.44 -6.21 -18.02
N PRO A 55 -2.03 -7.06 -18.98
CA PRO A 55 -1.74 -6.62 -20.33
C PRO A 55 -2.97 -5.99 -21.00
N ASP A 56 -2.78 -4.90 -21.75
CA ASP A 56 -3.84 -4.21 -22.48
C ASP A 56 -4.67 -5.11 -23.42
N ASP A 57 -4.05 -6.11 -24.04
CA ASP A 57 -4.71 -7.09 -24.89
C ASP A 57 -5.50 -8.19 -24.14
N LYS A 58 -5.43 -8.20 -22.80
CA LYS A 58 -6.14 -9.14 -21.92
C LYS A 58 -7.24 -8.49 -21.07
N LEU A 59 -7.49 -7.19 -21.27
CA LEU A 59 -8.54 -6.47 -20.55
C LEU A 59 -9.90 -7.16 -20.66
N ASN A 60 -10.28 -7.60 -21.86
CA ASN A 60 -11.56 -8.27 -22.12
C ASN A 60 -11.75 -9.60 -21.40
N VAL A 61 -10.68 -10.26 -20.96
CA VAL A 61 -10.74 -11.54 -20.22
C VAL A 61 -11.07 -11.32 -18.74
N LEU A 62 -10.64 -10.19 -18.19
CA LEU A 62 -10.78 -9.85 -16.78
C LEU A 62 -11.83 -8.77 -16.52
N CYS A 63 -12.22 -8.02 -17.56
CA CYS A 63 -13.38 -7.14 -17.51
C CYS A 63 -14.62 -7.96 -17.14
N ARG A 64 -15.25 -7.58 -16.04
CA ARG A 64 -16.56 -8.11 -15.69
C ARG A 64 -17.56 -7.77 -16.80
N THR A 65 -18.52 -8.65 -17.02
CA THR A 65 -19.64 -8.41 -17.94
C THR A 65 -20.50 -7.26 -17.43
N ARG A 66 -21.16 -6.54 -18.35
CA ARG A 66 -22.06 -5.43 -17.99
C ARG A 66 -23.16 -5.89 -17.01
N GLU A 67 -23.64 -7.13 -17.11
CA GLU A 67 -24.63 -7.67 -16.18
C GLU A 67 -24.08 -7.90 -14.77
N GLN A 68 -22.83 -8.37 -14.64
CA GLN A 68 -22.15 -8.48 -13.35
C GLN A 68 -21.93 -7.10 -12.72
N TRP A 69 -21.56 -6.13 -13.55
CA TRP A 69 -21.44 -4.72 -13.16
C TRP A 69 -22.75 -4.12 -12.65
N VAL A 70 -23.85 -4.32 -13.36
CA VAL A 70 -25.16 -3.76 -12.97
C VAL A 70 -25.64 -4.35 -11.65
N ARG A 71 -25.46 -5.65 -11.41
CA ARG A 71 -25.84 -6.28 -10.12
C ARG A 71 -25.06 -5.73 -8.92
N ASP A 72 -23.77 -5.46 -9.08
CA ASP A 72 -22.95 -4.88 -8.01
C ASP A 72 -23.23 -3.37 -7.81
N ILE A 73 -23.72 -2.69 -8.86
CA ILE A 73 -24.09 -1.27 -8.86
C ILE A 73 -25.56 -1.03 -8.48
N GLU A 74 -26.44 -2.03 -8.46
CA GLU A 74 -27.86 -1.88 -8.06
C GLU A 74 -28.05 -1.35 -6.63
N GLY A 75 -26.98 -1.21 -5.83
CA GLY A 75 -26.95 -0.47 -4.56
C GLY A 75 -26.22 0.90 -4.55
N LEU A 76 -25.58 1.30 -5.65
CA LEU A 76 -24.85 2.56 -5.81
C LEU A 76 -25.63 3.49 -6.75
N LYS A 77 -25.94 4.72 -6.32
CA LYS A 77 -26.67 5.67 -7.18
C LYS A 77 -25.85 5.95 -8.44
N ASP A 78 -26.53 6.03 -9.58
CA ASP A 78 -25.92 6.39 -10.87
C ASP A 78 -24.98 7.59 -10.70
N GLY A 79 -23.69 7.39 -11.01
CA GLY A 79 -22.63 8.39 -10.91
C GLY A 79 -21.69 8.28 -9.70
N ASP A 80 -22.00 7.46 -8.67
CA ASP A 80 -21.13 7.31 -7.49
C ASP A 80 -19.78 6.61 -7.78
N HIS A 81 -19.70 5.84 -8.86
CA HIS A 81 -18.48 5.14 -9.29
C HIS A 81 -17.46 6.08 -9.95
N LEU A 82 -17.91 7.09 -10.70
CA LEU A 82 -17.05 8.16 -11.23
C LEU A 82 -16.77 9.26 -10.18
N GLN A 83 -17.56 9.33 -9.10
CA GLN A 83 -17.29 10.22 -7.98
C GLN A 83 -16.01 9.88 -7.20
N VAL A 84 -15.41 8.71 -7.44
CA VAL A 84 -14.07 8.35 -6.94
C VAL A 84 -13.02 9.42 -7.28
N TYR A 85 -13.23 10.18 -8.36
CA TYR A 85 -12.36 11.30 -8.76
C TYR A 85 -12.93 12.71 -8.47
N LYS A 86 -14.22 12.84 -8.11
CA LYS A 86 -14.91 14.15 -8.08
C LYS A 86 -15.25 14.67 -6.67
N SER A 87 -15.43 13.81 -5.68
CA SER A 87 -15.98 14.21 -4.38
C SER A 87 -14.87 14.28 -3.31
N PHE A 88 -14.17 15.42 -3.22
CA PHE A 88 -13.19 15.67 -2.17
C PHE A 88 -13.78 16.60 -1.11
N HIS A 89 -13.81 16.14 0.14
CA HIS A 89 -14.07 16.99 1.29
C HIS A 89 -12.80 16.97 2.14
N LEU A 90 -12.09 18.10 2.18
CA LEU A 90 -11.09 18.31 3.23
C LEU A 90 -11.78 18.13 4.57
N TYR A 91 -11.09 17.47 5.50
CA TYR A 91 -11.56 17.43 6.86
C TYR A 91 -11.63 18.87 7.39
N LYS A 92 -12.78 19.22 7.98
CA LYS A 92 -12.94 20.52 8.64
C LYS A 92 -12.20 20.48 9.96
N LEU A 93 -11.69 21.62 10.41
CA LEU A 93 -11.16 21.73 11.76
C LEU A 93 -12.32 21.56 12.75
N MET A 94 -12.23 20.57 13.63
CA MET A 94 -13.25 20.18 14.61
C MET A 94 -12.57 19.95 15.97
N SER A 95 -13.32 19.57 17.01
CA SER A 95 -12.69 19.10 18.24
C SER A 95 -11.87 17.82 17.97
N PRO A 96 -10.83 17.52 18.78
CA PRO A 96 -9.98 16.34 18.56
C PRO A 96 -10.77 15.03 18.46
N ALA A 97 -11.75 14.82 19.35
CA ALA A 97 -12.60 13.63 19.34
C ALA A 97 -13.48 13.53 18.08
N GLN A 98 -14.11 14.64 17.68
CA GLN A 98 -14.93 14.65 16.45
C GLN A 98 -14.09 14.43 15.20
N LEU A 99 -12.87 14.99 15.17
CA LEU A 99 -11.95 14.80 14.06
C LEU A 99 -11.46 13.35 13.98
N TYR A 100 -11.23 12.69 15.12
CA TYR A 100 -10.94 11.25 15.17
C TYR A 100 -12.07 10.41 14.56
N GLU A 101 -13.29 10.60 15.04
CA GLU A 101 -14.47 9.86 14.54
C GLU A 101 -14.66 10.07 13.03
N ARG A 102 -14.56 11.32 12.57
CA ARG A 102 -14.69 11.66 11.15
C ARG A 102 -13.55 11.07 10.32
N TYR A 103 -12.33 11.09 10.83
CA TYR A 103 -11.18 10.50 10.15
C TYR A 103 -11.38 8.99 9.98
N VAL A 104 -11.67 8.25 11.05
CA VAL A 104 -11.90 6.79 11.00
C VAL A 104 -13.09 6.45 10.10
N GLN A 105 -14.20 7.19 10.21
CA GLN A 105 -15.35 7.02 9.31
C GLN A 105 -14.97 7.26 7.85
N GLY A 106 -14.15 8.27 7.60
CA GLY A 106 -13.61 8.56 6.27
C GLY A 106 -12.74 7.43 5.74
N ILE A 107 -11.85 6.86 6.55
CA ILE A 107 -11.04 5.70 6.15
C ILE A 107 -11.92 4.49 5.79
N LYS A 108 -12.95 4.20 6.60
CA LYS A 108 -13.92 3.12 6.30
C LYS A 108 -14.68 3.36 5.01
N TRP A 109 -15.14 4.59 4.77
CA TRP A 109 -15.80 4.96 3.52
C TRP A 109 -14.85 4.86 2.32
N LEU A 110 -13.57 5.20 2.51
CA LEU A 110 -12.54 5.04 1.50
C LEU A 110 -12.26 3.56 1.21
N ALA A 111 -12.30 2.69 2.22
CA ALA A 111 -12.16 1.24 2.10
C ALA A 111 -13.19 0.60 1.15
N ASP A 112 -14.35 1.24 0.99
CA ASP A 112 -15.41 0.77 0.10
C ASP A 112 -15.23 1.18 -1.37
N ARG A 113 -14.22 2.01 -1.71
CA ARG A 113 -13.98 2.44 -3.10
C ARG A 113 -13.49 1.32 -4.00
N VAL A 114 -13.82 1.40 -5.29
CA VAL A 114 -13.55 0.30 -6.25
C VAL A 114 -12.05 0.08 -6.51
N ASN A 115 -11.26 1.16 -6.63
CA ASN A 115 -9.81 1.11 -6.86
C ASN A 115 -8.98 1.06 -5.58
N ILE A 116 -9.59 0.74 -4.43
CA ILE A 116 -8.92 0.84 -3.14
C ILE A 116 -7.76 -0.15 -2.98
N GLY A 117 -7.78 -1.28 -3.71
CA GLY A 117 -6.67 -2.22 -3.74
C GLY A 117 -5.37 -1.53 -4.14
N ALA A 118 -5.43 -0.58 -5.06
CA ALA A 118 -4.29 0.22 -5.49
C ALA A 118 -3.70 1.11 -4.38
N LEU A 119 -4.50 1.47 -3.39
CA LEU A 119 -4.04 2.29 -2.28
C LEU A 119 -3.23 1.47 -1.27
N VAL A 120 -3.67 0.25 -0.94
CA VAL A 120 -2.87 -0.67 -0.12
C VAL A 120 -1.63 -1.16 -0.87
N ALA A 121 -1.74 -1.36 -2.19
CA ALA A 121 -0.63 -1.68 -3.09
C ALA A 121 0.53 -0.66 -3.06
N ARG A 122 0.25 0.60 -2.71
CA ARG A 122 1.30 1.62 -2.58
C ARG A 122 2.21 1.39 -1.38
N GLY A 123 1.82 0.54 -0.45
CA GLY A 123 2.58 0.28 0.76
C GLY A 123 2.65 1.49 1.69
N GLY A 124 3.59 1.40 2.62
CA GLY A 124 3.91 2.36 3.65
C GLY A 124 2.70 2.82 4.45
N VAL A 125 2.60 4.14 4.61
CA VAL A 125 1.50 4.81 5.33
C VAL A 125 0.12 4.36 4.84
N ASN A 126 -0.05 4.21 3.52
CA ASN A 126 -1.36 3.89 2.95
C ASN A 126 -1.82 2.50 3.37
N ALA A 127 -0.92 1.52 3.26
CA ALA A 127 -1.18 0.16 3.69
C ALA A 127 -1.38 0.09 5.21
N TRP A 128 -0.55 0.79 6.00
CA TRP A 128 -0.66 0.77 7.46
C TRP A 128 -2.00 1.34 7.95
N VAL A 129 -2.41 2.51 7.45
CA VAL A 129 -3.71 3.13 7.81
C VAL A 129 -4.88 2.23 7.43
N MET A 130 -4.81 1.58 6.27
CA MET A 130 -5.85 0.65 5.81
C MET A 130 -5.89 -0.64 6.63
N ASN A 131 -4.74 -1.19 7.04
CA ASN A 131 -4.68 -2.32 7.98
C ASN A 131 -5.38 -1.94 9.30
N ARG A 132 -5.09 -0.75 9.85
CA ARG A 132 -5.59 -0.32 11.15
C ARG A 132 -7.11 -0.06 11.16
N TRP A 133 -7.62 0.69 10.18
CA TRP A 133 -9.02 1.16 10.20
C TRP A 133 -9.86 0.80 8.97
N GLY A 134 -9.23 0.37 7.86
CA GLY A 134 -9.91 0.02 6.60
C GLY A 134 -10.47 -1.40 6.55
N GLY A 135 -10.02 -2.29 7.43
CA GLY A 135 -10.42 -3.70 7.47
C GLY A 135 -9.89 -4.51 6.29
N THR A 136 -10.51 -5.66 6.00
CA THR A 136 -9.99 -6.62 5.02
C THR A 136 -10.38 -6.33 3.57
N LYS A 137 -11.42 -5.51 3.34
CA LYS A 137 -11.95 -5.22 1.99
C LYS A 137 -10.89 -4.71 1.00
N PRO A 138 -9.96 -3.82 1.36
CA PRO A 138 -8.94 -3.35 0.43
C PRO A 138 -8.04 -4.46 -0.12
N TYR A 139 -7.63 -5.39 0.75
CA TYR A 139 -6.81 -6.53 0.37
C TYR A 139 -7.60 -7.48 -0.52
N CYS A 140 -8.85 -7.81 -0.15
CA CYS A 140 -9.71 -8.64 -0.99
C CYS A 140 -9.88 -8.07 -2.40
N LYS A 141 -10.08 -6.75 -2.53
CA LYS A 141 -10.16 -6.08 -3.84
C LYS A 141 -8.84 -6.12 -4.60
N TRP A 142 -7.70 -5.99 -3.94
CA TRP A 142 -6.41 -6.12 -4.59
C TRP A 142 -6.20 -7.53 -5.17
N PHE A 143 -6.59 -8.58 -4.44
CA PHE A 143 -6.54 -9.98 -4.93
C PHE A 143 -7.50 -10.26 -6.09
N GLN A 144 -8.46 -9.38 -6.36
CA GLN A 144 -9.32 -9.44 -7.55
C GLN A 144 -8.68 -8.82 -8.80
N GLY A 145 -7.52 -8.16 -8.66
CA GLY A 145 -6.81 -7.50 -9.74
C GLY A 145 -7.17 -6.01 -9.88
N PRO A 146 -6.76 -5.36 -10.98
CA PRO A 146 -7.11 -3.97 -11.23
C PRO A 146 -8.62 -3.76 -11.26
N SER A 147 -9.06 -2.63 -10.72
CA SER A 147 -10.46 -2.30 -10.72
C SER A 147 -10.98 -2.07 -12.13
N ASP A 148 -12.27 -2.29 -12.22
CA ASP A 148 -13.22 -1.79 -13.20
C ASP A 148 -12.96 -0.36 -13.74
N LEU A 149 -12.41 0.57 -12.95
CA LEU A 149 -11.98 1.89 -13.46
C LEU A 149 -10.77 1.80 -14.40
N ALA A 150 -9.82 0.93 -14.09
CA ALA A 150 -8.68 0.66 -14.95
C ALA A 150 -9.08 -0.22 -16.14
N LEU A 151 -9.88 -1.26 -15.90
CA LEU A 151 -10.19 -2.27 -16.92
C LEU A 151 -11.22 -1.79 -17.97
N TYR A 152 -12.33 -1.18 -17.54
CA TYR A 152 -13.41 -0.77 -18.44
C TYR A 152 -13.27 0.67 -18.92
N HIS A 153 -12.90 1.58 -18.01
CA HIS A 153 -12.81 3.01 -18.32
C HIS A 153 -11.40 3.45 -18.75
N ASN A 154 -10.41 2.56 -18.70
CA ASN A 154 -9.01 2.85 -19.04
C ASN A 154 -8.44 4.06 -18.25
N ILE A 155 -8.86 4.24 -16.99
CA ILE A 155 -8.41 5.33 -16.09
C ILE A 155 -7.26 4.85 -15.16
N GLY A 156 -6.57 3.78 -15.58
CA GLY A 156 -5.41 3.21 -14.88
C GLY A 156 -4.10 3.95 -15.16
N ASN A 157 -3.00 3.42 -14.63
CA ASN A 157 -1.66 3.77 -15.11
C ASN A 157 -1.20 2.72 -16.13
N ASN A 158 -0.61 3.18 -17.23
CA ASN A 158 -0.03 2.37 -18.31
C ASN A 158 1.50 2.56 -18.41
N ASN A 159 2.15 2.91 -17.30
CA ASN A 159 3.56 3.34 -17.29
C ASN A 159 4.57 2.18 -17.42
N TYR A 160 4.10 0.94 -17.49
CA TYR A 160 4.95 -0.24 -17.47
C TYR A 160 4.87 -0.93 -18.84
N SER A 161 6.00 -0.91 -19.57
CA SER A 161 6.17 -1.75 -20.75
C SER A 161 6.38 -3.21 -20.32
N HIS A 162 5.60 -4.09 -20.95
CA HIS A 162 5.79 -5.54 -20.97
C HIS A 162 7.01 -5.89 -21.85
N VAL A 163 7.57 -7.09 -21.66
CA VAL A 163 8.71 -7.60 -22.45
C VAL A 163 8.39 -7.62 -23.95
N ASP A 164 7.11 -7.87 -24.30
CA ASP A 164 6.62 -7.92 -25.68
C ASP A 164 6.16 -6.56 -26.24
N GLY A 165 6.50 -5.45 -25.58
CA GLY A 165 6.13 -4.10 -26.03
C GLY A 165 4.68 -3.68 -25.74
N LYS A 166 3.89 -4.52 -25.08
CA LYS A 166 2.53 -4.21 -24.61
C LYS A 166 2.55 -3.36 -23.34
N TYR A 167 1.46 -2.64 -23.07
CA TYR A 167 1.33 -1.90 -21.80
C TYR A 167 0.70 -2.76 -20.72
N LEU A 168 1.26 -2.70 -19.51
CA LEU A 168 0.64 -3.26 -18.31
C LEU A 168 -0.20 -2.18 -17.62
N ILE A 169 -1.48 -2.47 -17.46
CA ILE A 169 -2.47 -1.58 -16.86
C ILE A 169 -2.61 -1.92 -15.38
N THR A 170 -2.45 -0.89 -14.55
CA THR A 170 -2.65 -0.94 -13.09
C THR A 170 -3.69 0.08 -12.68
N ASP A 171 -4.30 -0.10 -11.51
CA ASP A 171 -5.12 0.95 -10.94
C ASP A 171 -4.32 2.21 -10.61
N LYS A 172 -5.01 3.35 -10.65
CA LYS A 172 -4.48 4.64 -10.26
C LYS A 172 -5.07 5.09 -8.93
N VAL A 173 -4.19 5.51 -8.02
CA VAL A 173 -4.57 6.22 -6.79
C VAL A 173 -4.51 7.72 -7.02
N THR A 174 -5.58 8.41 -6.67
CA THR A 174 -5.66 9.87 -6.81
C THR A 174 -4.94 10.60 -5.68
N ALA A 175 -4.52 11.85 -5.93
CA ALA A 175 -4.00 12.72 -4.89
C ALA A 175 -5.04 12.96 -3.76
N ALA A 176 -6.34 12.97 -4.11
CA ALA A 176 -7.43 13.12 -3.15
C ALA A 176 -7.53 11.92 -2.19
N GLN A 177 -7.42 10.69 -2.71
CA GLN A 177 -7.40 9.48 -1.88
C GLN A 177 -6.21 9.47 -0.94
N ALA A 178 -5.02 9.81 -1.45
CA ALA A 178 -3.82 9.94 -0.61
C ALA A 178 -3.99 11.05 0.46
N ALA A 179 -4.56 12.20 0.11
CA ALA A 179 -4.85 13.27 1.06
C ALA A 179 -5.87 12.87 2.14
N MET A 180 -6.80 11.98 1.81
CA MET A 180 -7.79 11.45 2.75
C MET A 180 -7.16 10.50 3.77
N ILE A 181 -6.26 9.60 3.34
CA ILE A 181 -5.42 8.78 4.23
C ILE A 181 -4.64 9.66 5.20
N MET A 182 -4.06 10.73 4.66
CA MET A 182 -3.27 11.69 5.43
C MET A 182 -4.10 12.52 6.42
N GLY A 183 -5.42 12.57 6.24
CA GLY A 183 -6.29 13.41 7.05
C GLY A 183 -5.99 14.90 6.87
N VAL A 184 -5.82 15.37 5.63
CA VAL A 184 -5.50 16.79 5.38
C VAL A 184 -6.64 17.69 5.88
N VAL A 185 -6.31 18.60 6.79
CA VAL A 185 -7.18 19.69 7.29
C VAL A 185 -6.54 21.04 6.98
N LEU A 186 -7.35 22.09 6.86
CA LEU A 186 -6.87 23.46 6.86
C LEU A 186 -6.91 24.02 8.29
N CYS A 187 -5.74 24.39 8.81
CA CYS A 187 -5.61 25.07 10.09
C CYS A 187 -6.15 26.51 10.02
N LYS A 188 -6.48 27.12 11.17
CA LYS A 188 -7.09 28.48 11.25
C LYS A 188 -6.27 29.57 10.54
N ASN A 189 -4.96 29.39 10.44
CA ASN A 189 -4.02 30.29 9.76
C ASN A 189 -3.85 30.00 8.26
N GLY A 190 -4.70 29.14 7.68
CA GLY A 190 -4.63 28.72 6.28
C GLY A 190 -3.53 27.70 5.97
N LYS A 191 -2.69 27.31 6.95
CA LYS A 191 -1.68 26.27 6.74
C LYS A 191 -2.34 24.90 6.63
N ARG A 192 -1.77 24.03 5.80
CA ARG A 192 -2.18 22.63 5.72
C ARG A 192 -1.58 21.86 6.88
N CYS A 193 -2.43 21.09 7.54
CA CYS A 193 -2.06 20.20 8.64
C CYS A 193 -2.56 18.79 8.29
N THR A 194 -1.93 17.76 8.83
CA THR A 194 -2.31 16.36 8.59
C THR A 194 -2.50 15.62 9.90
N VAL A 195 -3.41 14.64 9.89
CA VAL A 195 -3.68 13.76 11.04
C VAL A 195 -2.66 12.63 11.11
N MET A 196 -2.21 12.15 9.94
CA MET A 196 -1.17 11.13 9.83
C MET A 196 0.11 11.71 9.23
N LEU A 197 1.22 11.04 9.51
CA LEU A 197 2.52 11.26 8.87
C LEU A 197 2.49 10.79 7.43
N GLY A 198 3.14 11.54 6.54
CA GLY A 198 3.18 11.23 5.12
C GLY A 198 4.51 10.61 4.76
N THR A 199 4.52 9.78 3.72
CA THR A 199 5.76 9.16 3.22
C THR A 199 6.86 10.19 2.96
N TYR A 200 6.50 11.37 2.43
CA TYR A 200 7.46 12.46 2.20
C TYR A 200 8.09 13.02 3.49
N LEU A 201 7.33 13.08 4.59
CA LEU A 201 7.84 13.53 5.89
C LEU A 201 8.77 12.49 6.49
N MET A 202 8.41 11.21 6.39
CA MET A 202 9.25 10.12 6.84
C MET A 202 10.60 10.14 6.11
N HIS A 203 10.61 10.25 4.78
CA HIS A 203 11.86 10.34 4.01
C HIS A 203 12.75 11.51 4.45
N ARG A 204 12.14 12.62 4.84
CA ARG A 204 12.86 13.87 5.12
C ARG A 204 13.36 13.96 6.55
N TYR A 205 12.63 13.38 7.50
CA TYR A 205 12.84 13.65 8.93
C TYR A 205 12.94 12.41 9.80
N TYR A 206 12.63 11.21 9.28
CA TYR A 206 12.71 9.97 10.03
C TYR A 206 13.80 9.08 9.46
N THR A 207 15.01 9.18 10.02
CA THR A 207 16.19 8.43 9.58
C THR A 207 15.94 6.91 9.46
N PRO A 208 15.18 6.26 10.37
CA PRO A 208 14.85 4.84 10.20
C PRO A 208 13.92 4.54 9.01
N PHE A 209 13.43 5.51 8.26
CA PHE A 209 12.68 5.25 7.03
C PHE A 209 13.59 5.41 5.81
N SER A 210 14.30 4.34 5.49
CA SER A 210 15.22 4.28 4.35
C SER A 210 14.50 3.81 3.09
N TYR A 211 13.45 4.52 2.68
CA TYR A 211 12.63 4.22 1.49
C TYR A 211 11.81 2.92 1.52
N GLU A 212 11.90 2.15 2.60
CA GLU A 212 11.15 0.92 2.81
C GLU A 212 10.51 0.94 4.19
N TRP A 213 9.39 0.24 4.33
CA TRP A 213 8.70 0.13 5.61
C TRP A 213 9.47 -0.82 6.52
N MET A 214 9.83 -0.35 7.72
CA MET A 214 10.57 -1.12 8.73
C MET A 214 9.82 -1.09 10.07
N ASP A 215 10.15 -1.98 11.00
CA ASP A 215 9.47 -2.09 12.30
C ASP A 215 9.39 -0.77 13.08
N GLY A 216 10.44 0.06 12.98
CA GLY A 216 10.45 1.40 13.58
C GLY A 216 9.39 2.35 13.00
N CYS A 217 8.98 2.14 11.74
CA CYS A 217 7.86 2.87 11.14
C CYS A 217 6.53 2.41 11.74
N SER A 218 6.33 1.09 11.89
CA SER A 218 5.14 0.54 12.54
C SER A 218 4.98 1.08 13.96
N ARG A 219 6.05 1.07 14.78
CA ARG A 219 5.99 1.61 16.16
C ARG A 219 5.68 3.10 16.22
N LEU A 220 6.28 3.90 15.33
CA LEU A 220 5.97 5.33 15.22
C LEU A 220 4.49 5.56 14.92
N PHE A 221 3.91 4.77 14.01
CA PHE A 221 2.52 4.90 13.62
C PHE A 221 1.54 4.35 14.67
N GLU A 222 1.89 3.26 15.35
CA GLU A 222 1.13 2.78 16.51
C GLU A 222 1.08 3.86 17.59
N ARG A 223 2.22 4.49 17.90
CA ARG A 223 2.24 5.60 18.86
C ARG A 223 1.32 6.75 18.47
N VAL A 224 1.27 7.11 17.18
CA VAL A 224 0.35 8.14 16.68
C VAL A 224 -1.11 7.71 16.84
N ALA A 225 -1.43 6.45 16.55
CA ALA A 225 -2.79 5.94 16.68
C ALA A 225 -3.23 5.81 18.15
N GLU A 226 -2.35 5.40 19.06
CA GLU A 226 -2.59 5.40 20.50
C GLU A 226 -2.91 6.81 21.01
N ASP A 227 -2.06 7.79 20.67
CA ASP A 227 -2.31 9.21 21.02
C ASP A 227 -3.67 9.69 20.48
N MET A 228 -4.06 9.26 19.27
CA MET A 228 -5.35 9.59 18.65
C MET A 228 -6.53 8.96 19.37
N GLU A 229 -6.38 7.72 19.85
CA GLU A 229 -7.42 6.97 20.55
C GLU A 229 -7.63 7.48 21.98
N GLU A 230 -6.55 7.88 22.67
CA GLU A 230 -6.61 8.37 24.04
C GLU A 230 -7.05 9.85 24.14
N MET A 231 -6.47 10.71 23.31
CA MET A 231 -6.62 12.17 23.43
C MET A 231 -7.44 12.79 22.29
N GLY A 232 -7.85 11.98 21.31
CA GLY A 232 -8.40 12.46 20.05
C GLY A 232 -7.32 12.93 19.07
N VAL A 233 -7.74 13.35 17.89
CA VAL A 233 -6.81 13.71 16.82
C VAL A 233 -6.21 15.11 17.01
N LYS A 234 -4.87 15.17 17.01
CA LYS A 234 -4.10 16.40 16.82
C LYS A 234 -3.59 16.47 15.37
N ALA A 235 -4.22 17.34 14.57
CA ALA A 235 -3.67 17.66 13.25
C ALA A 235 -2.41 18.51 13.42
N ARG A 236 -1.32 18.10 12.76
CA ARG A 236 0.01 18.70 12.89
C ARG A 236 0.46 19.28 11.56
N THR A 237 1.18 20.40 11.65
CA THR A 237 1.96 20.95 10.54
C THR A 237 3.22 20.12 10.31
N GLU A 238 3.91 20.35 9.20
CA GLU A 238 5.19 19.71 8.90
C GLU A 238 6.24 19.89 10.01
N ASN A 239 6.32 21.09 10.61
CA ASN A 239 7.27 21.34 11.70
C ASN A 239 6.91 20.57 12.97
N GLU A 240 5.63 20.54 13.35
CA GLU A 240 5.17 19.77 14.52
C GLU A 240 5.35 18.27 14.31
N TRP A 241 5.20 17.77 13.08
CA TRP A 241 5.54 16.38 12.75
C TRP A 241 7.03 16.10 12.87
N LYS A 242 7.88 17.01 12.41
CA LYS A 242 9.33 16.90 12.56
C LYS A 242 9.71 16.83 14.04
N GLU A 243 9.20 17.74 14.86
CA GLU A 243 9.44 17.75 16.31
C GLU A 243 9.00 16.44 16.96
N PHE A 244 7.77 15.99 16.66
CA PHE A 244 7.25 14.71 17.15
C PHE A 244 8.14 13.52 16.78
N MET A 245 8.60 13.43 15.53
CA MET A 245 9.48 12.34 15.09
C MET A 245 10.85 12.39 15.76
N MET A 246 11.40 13.59 16.00
CA MET A 246 12.66 13.76 16.72
C MET A 246 12.53 13.33 18.19
N GLU A 247 11.44 13.71 18.85
CA GLU A 247 11.13 13.30 20.23
C GLU A 247 10.95 11.78 20.33
N PHE A 248 10.15 11.19 19.43
CA PHE A 248 9.95 9.75 19.35
C PHE A 248 11.28 9.02 19.15
N TYR A 249 12.09 9.48 18.19
CA TYR A 249 13.39 8.87 17.91
C TYR A 249 14.37 8.99 19.10
N ALA A 250 14.38 10.13 19.80
CA ALA A 250 15.20 10.31 20.99
C ALA A 250 14.76 9.38 22.14
N ALA A 251 13.46 9.11 22.27
CA ALA A 251 12.91 8.21 23.29
C ALA A 251 13.16 6.72 22.96
N GLU A 252 13.13 6.34 21.68
CA GLU A 252 13.46 4.99 21.20
C GLU A 252 14.96 4.71 21.12
N GLY A 253 15.79 5.75 21.19
CA GLY A 253 17.19 5.72 20.78
C GLY A 253 18.15 5.08 21.78
N ASP A 254 18.72 3.93 21.38
CA ASP A 254 20.13 3.60 21.64
C ASP A 254 21.00 4.40 20.62
N PRO A 255 21.85 5.35 21.07
CA PRO A 255 22.67 6.17 20.19
C PRO A 255 23.69 5.37 19.35
N ASN A 256 23.89 4.08 19.64
CA ASN A 256 24.80 3.20 18.89
C ASN A 256 24.11 2.40 17.78
N LYS A 257 22.79 2.55 17.60
CA LYS A 257 22.07 1.78 16.59
C LYS A 257 22.46 2.24 15.18
N TYR A 258 23.02 1.31 14.40
CA TYR A 258 23.38 1.53 13.02
C TYR A 258 22.16 2.00 12.20
N CYS A 259 22.32 3.13 11.52
CA CYS A 259 21.30 3.70 10.64
C CYS A 259 21.56 3.24 9.19
N VAL A 260 20.66 2.41 8.67
CA VAL A 260 20.70 1.90 7.29
C VAL A 260 20.65 3.08 6.30
N LYS A 261 21.67 3.23 5.46
CA LYS A 261 21.75 4.25 4.41
C LYS A 261 21.23 3.69 3.09
N SER A 262 20.95 4.59 2.15
CA SER A 262 20.55 4.20 0.78
C SER A 262 21.57 3.32 0.07
N GLN A 263 22.86 3.51 0.35
CA GLN A 263 23.95 2.67 -0.18
C GLN A 263 23.88 1.24 0.36
N ASP A 264 23.53 1.06 1.63
CA ASP A 264 23.41 -0.25 2.24
C ASP A 264 22.22 -1.03 1.65
N ILE A 265 21.14 -0.32 1.31
CA ILE A 265 20.00 -0.89 0.59
C ILE A 265 20.39 -1.28 -0.83
N ALA A 266 21.09 -0.40 -1.56
CA ALA A 266 21.55 -0.71 -2.91
C ALA A 266 22.45 -1.95 -2.90
N TYR A 267 23.40 -2.02 -1.97
CA TYR A 267 24.26 -3.18 -1.77
C TYR A 267 23.46 -4.44 -1.42
N GLY A 268 22.47 -4.34 -0.53
CA GLY A 268 21.60 -5.47 -0.19
C GLY A 268 20.77 -5.97 -1.38
N ILE A 269 20.25 -5.07 -2.21
CA ILE A 269 19.55 -5.40 -3.45
C ILE A 269 20.49 -6.12 -4.41
N GLU A 270 21.72 -5.64 -4.57
CA GLU A 270 22.75 -6.28 -5.40
C GLU A 270 23.11 -7.68 -4.89
N LEU A 271 23.32 -7.83 -3.58
CA LEU A 271 23.62 -9.11 -2.95
C LEU A 271 22.48 -10.12 -3.17
N LEU A 272 21.23 -9.69 -2.99
CA LEU A 272 20.05 -10.52 -3.25
C LEU A 272 19.87 -10.82 -4.74
N ALA A 273 20.23 -9.90 -5.64
CA ALA A 273 20.21 -10.15 -7.08
C ALA A 273 21.28 -11.17 -7.49
N VAL A 274 22.43 -11.19 -6.82
CA VAL A 274 23.48 -12.21 -7.03
C VAL A 274 23.05 -13.57 -6.47
N GLY A 275 22.48 -13.59 -5.26
CA GLY A 275 22.01 -14.83 -4.62
C GLY A 275 20.76 -15.43 -5.27
N TYR A 276 19.91 -14.59 -5.86
CA TYR A 276 18.62 -14.96 -6.45
C TYR A 276 18.42 -14.22 -7.78
N ALA A 277 18.98 -14.74 -8.87
CA ALA A 277 19.10 -14.07 -10.16
C ALA A 277 17.76 -13.74 -10.86
N GLU A 278 16.66 -14.40 -10.48
CA GLU A 278 15.35 -14.21 -11.10
C GLU A 278 14.81 -12.80 -10.91
N LYS A 279 14.24 -12.19 -11.95
CA LYS A 279 13.65 -10.84 -11.83
C LYS A 279 12.19 -10.93 -11.43
N TRP A 280 11.89 -10.64 -10.17
CA TRP A 280 10.50 -10.58 -9.65
C TRP A 280 9.80 -9.23 -9.91
N ASN A 281 10.33 -8.39 -10.79
CA ASN A 281 9.71 -7.14 -11.20
C ASN A 281 9.05 -7.31 -12.58
N ARG A 282 7.75 -7.04 -12.67
CA ARG A 282 6.92 -7.25 -13.88
C ARG A 282 6.92 -8.72 -14.32
N VAL A 283 6.79 -9.61 -13.35
CA VAL A 283 6.74 -11.06 -13.55
C VAL A 283 5.28 -11.50 -13.63
N ALA A 284 4.97 -12.47 -14.50
CA ALA A 284 3.63 -13.05 -14.53
C ALA A 284 3.38 -13.81 -13.22
N ILE A 285 2.15 -13.75 -12.69
CA ILE A 285 1.81 -14.39 -11.42
C ILE A 285 2.06 -15.90 -11.49
N LYS A 286 1.70 -16.54 -12.61
CA LYS A 286 1.94 -17.97 -12.86
C LYS A 286 3.40 -18.37 -12.98
N ASP A 287 4.29 -17.44 -13.30
CA ASP A 287 5.73 -17.68 -13.48
C ASP A 287 6.52 -17.34 -12.20
N LEU A 288 5.86 -16.86 -11.14
CA LEU A 288 6.52 -16.59 -9.87
C LEU A 288 6.66 -17.89 -9.08
N GLU A 289 7.87 -18.44 -9.06
CA GLU A 289 8.19 -19.61 -8.26
C GLU A 289 8.49 -19.19 -6.82
N VAL A 290 7.67 -19.64 -5.86
CA VAL A 290 7.99 -19.52 -4.44
C VAL A 290 8.80 -20.75 -4.06
N PRO A 291 10.03 -20.61 -3.54
CA PRO A 291 10.84 -21.74 -3.11
C PRO A 291 10.03 -22.60 -2.13
N GLU A 292 10.03 -23.91 -2.33
CA GLU A 292 9.45 -24.83 -1.36
C GLU A 292 10.15 -24.57 -0.01
N GLY A 293 9.34 -24.28 1.01
CA GLY A 293 9.84 -23.87 2.31
C GLY A 293 10.96 -24.80 2.75
N CYS A 294 12.08 -24.22 3.18
CA CYS A 294 13.17 -24.97 3.78
C CYS A 294 12.65 -25.54 5.10
N MET A 295 11.92 -26.67 5.03
CA MET A 295 11.65 -27.53 6.16
C MET A 295 13.03 -28.03 6.56
N GLN A 296 13.70 -27.27 7.42
CA GLN A 296 14.73 -27.84 8.27
C GLN A 296 14.01 -28.92 9.05
N THR A 297 14.17 -30.16 8.57
CA THR A 297 14.08 -31.36 9.37
C THR A 297 15.02 -31.13 10.56
N MET A 298 14.49 -30.55 11.62
CA MET A 298 15.02 -30.77 12.96
C MET A 298 14.68 -32.22 13.30
N GLU A 299 15.43 -33.14 12.71
CA GLU A 299 15.60 -34.45 13.32
C GLU A 299 16.48 -34.22 14.56
N GLU A 300 15.88 -34.50 15.72
CA GLU A 300 16.49 -34.49 17.05
C GLU A 300 17.66 -35.49 17.16
#